data_AF-A0A6B0YDS4-F1
#
_entry.id   AF-A0A6B0YDS4-F1
#
_cell.length_a   1.000
_cell.length_b   1.000
_cell.length_c   1.000
_cell.angle_alpha   90.00
_cell.angle_beta   90.00
_cell.angle_gamma   90.00
#
_symmetry.space_group_name_H-M   'P 1'
#
loop_
_entity.id
_entity.type
_entity.pdbx_description
1 polymer ?
#
loop_
_entity_poly.entity_id
_entity_poly.type
_entity_poly.pdbx_seq_one_letter_code
_entity_poly.pdbx_strand_id
1 'polypeptide(L)'
;MRCRTKTLGASCRRSRYRATVVIIWRCANQGVDVPSAHDRGGLPSREPIDQTSHEWADWEHLVNAMMGVLRRHGLINVDELRRGIEAMTPAEYESSSYYERWSASIEHILVEKGVLSTEEITAATREIDAEWG
;
A
#
# COMPACT_ATOMS: atom_id res chain seq x y z
N MET A 1 21.96 -3.24 52.87
CA MET A 1 20.65 -2.66 53.25
C MET A 1 19.87 -2.29 51.99
N ARG A 2 18.62 -2.72 51.93
CA ARG A 2 17.63 -2.48 50.85
C ARG A 2 16.87 -1.18 51.09
N CYS A 3 16.44 -0.53 50.01
CA CYS A 3 15.08 -0.01 49.72
C CYS A 3 15.21 0.84 48.44
N ARG A 4 14.74 0.49 47.24
CA ARG A 4 13.45 -0.05 46.74
C ARG A 4 12.26 0.83 47.11
N THR A 5 11.97 1.82 46.28
CA THR A 5 10.61 2.37 46.10
C THR A 5 9.99 1.73 44.85
N LYS A 6 8.77 1.20 45.02
CA LYS A 6 7.94 0.58 43.98
C LYS A 6 6.99 1.64 43.43
N THR A 7 6.77 1.62 42.12
CA THR A 7 5.48 1.90 41.47
C THR A 7 5.39 0.89 40.31
N LEU A 8 4.65 -0.21 40.48
CA LEU A 8 3.32 -0.40 39.87
C LEU A 8 3.37 0.02 38.39
N GLY A 9 3.53 -0.87 37.42
CA GLY A 9 2.64 -2.00 37.17
C GLY A 9 1.83 -1.69 35.90
N ALA A 10 2.43 -1.93 34.74
CA ALA A 10 1.71 -2.01 33.47
C ALA A 10 2.29 -3.19 32.68
N SER A 11 1.97 -4.40 33.13
CA SER A 11 2.09 -5.59 32.29
C SER A 11 1.05 -5.45 31.19
N CYS A 12 1.44 -4.86 30.06
CA CYS A 12 0.66 -4.99 28.83
C CYS A 12 0.73 -6.47 28.43
N ARG A 13 -0.35 -7.18 28.75
CA ARG A 13 -0.58 -8.58 28.39
C ARG A 13 -0.32 -8.72 26.89
N ARG A 14 0.76 -9.42 26.52
CA ARG A 14 0.94 -9.96 25.16
C ARG A 14 -0.18 -10.96 24.91
N SER A 15 -1.28 -10.44 24.38
CA SER A 15 -2.38 -11.24 23.85
C SER A 15 -1.85 -12.00 22.64
N ARG A 16 -1.79 -13.31 22.77
CA ARG A 16 -1.43 -14.23 21.69
C ARG A 16 -2.61 -14.29 20.73
N TYR A 17 -2.67 -13.37 19.78
CA TYR A 17 -3.49 -13.56 18.57
C TYR A 17 -2.60 -13.42 17.35
N ARG A 18 -2.61 -14.50 16.53
CA ARG A 18 -2.05 -14.57 15.18
C ARG A 18 -2.62 -13.40 14.36
N ALA A 19 -1.80 -12.39 14.10
CA ALA A 19 -2.08 -11.33 13.14
C ALA A 19 -0.79 -11.06 12.37
N THR A 20 -0.39 -12.02 11.54
CA THR A 20 0.92 -12.02 10.89
C THR A 20 1.00 -11.06 9.69
N VAL A 21 -0.13 -10.57 9.15
CA VAL A 21 -0.10 -9.72 7.93
C VAL A 21 -0.32 -8.23 8.25
N VAL A 22 -1.22 -7.87 9.17
CA VAL A 22 -1.55 -6.46 9.46
C VAL A 22 -0.44 -5.72 10.23
N ILE A 23 0.43 -6.44 10.95
CA ILE A 23 1.48 -5.84 11.80
C ILE A 23 2.71 -5.41 10.99
N ILE A 24 2.97 -6.02 9.83
CA ILE A 24 4.18 -5.72 9.03
C ILE A 24 4.09 -4.32 8.41
N TRP A 25 2.90 -3.87 8.00
CA TRP A 25 2.74 -2.54 7.40
C TRP A 25 2.83 -1.40 8.43
N ARG A 26 2.37 -1.61 9.68
CA ARG A 26 2.26 -0.54 10.68
C ARG A 26 3.52 -0.27 11.53
N CYS A 27 4.52 -1.15 11.49
CA CYS A 27 5.74 -1.02 12.29
C CYS A 27 6.97 -0.54 11.51
N ALA A 28 6.96 -0.53 10.17
CA ALA A 28 8.10 -0.08 9.37
C ALA A 28 8.23 1.47 9.31
N ASN A 29 7.25 2.23 9.80
CA ASN A 29 7.13 3.67 9.56
C ASN A 29 7.32 4.53 10.84
N GLN A 30 8.20 4.13 11.75
CA GLN A 30 8.55 4.93 12.94
C GLN A 30 9.98 5.48 12.79
N GLY A 31 10.15 6.68 12.21
CA GLY A 31 11.44 7.36 12.29
C GLY A 31 11.80 8.50 11.34
N VAL A 32 10.88 9.10 10.58
CA VAL A 32 11.22 10.31 9.80
C VAL A 32 10.03 11.26 9.76
N ASP A 33 10.24 12.50 10.19
CA ASP A 33 9.26 13.60 10.15
C ASP A 33 9.14 14.15 8.71
N VAL A 34 8.97 13.24 7.75
CA VAL A 34 8.76 13.57 6.33
C VAL A 34 7.25 13.56 6.06
N PRO A 35 6.70 14.58 5.39
CA PRO A 35 5.32 14.55 4.90
C PRO A 35 5.08 13.26 4.09
N SER A 36 3.84 12.76 4.11
CA SER A 36 3.49 11.60 3.28
C SER A 36 3.85 11.88 1.82
N ALA A 37 4.32 10.87 1.10
CA ALA A 37 4.96 11.03 -0.21
C ALA A 37 4.08 11.73 -1.27
N HIS A 38 2.75 11.67 -1.10
CA HIS A 38 1.78 12.33 -1.96
C HIS A 38 1.62 13.84 -1.68
N ASP A 39 1.98 14.31 -0.48
CA ASP A 39 1.85 15.70 -0.04
C ASP A 39 3.09 16.51 -0.44
N ARG A 40 3.22 16.75 -1.75
CA ARG A 40 4.33 17.52 -2.33
C ARG A 40 4.00 19.00 -2.52
N GLY A 41 2.80 19.44 -2.11
CA GLY A 41 2.31 20.79 -2.35
C GLY A 41 3.22 21.85 -1.74
N GLY A 42 3.76 22.75 -2.57
CA GLY A 42 4.63 23.84 -2.12
C GLY A 42 6.08 23.44 -1.82
N LEU A 43 6.47 22.18 -2.06
CA LEU A 43 7.88 21.80 -2.01
C LEU A 43 8.64 22.47 -3.16
N PRO A 44 9.87 22.95 -2.90
CA PRO A 44 10.66 23.60 -3.94
C PRO A 44 11.10 22.55 -4.98
N SER A 45 10.62 22.69 -6.23
CA SER A 45 11.22 22.04 -7.39
C SER A 45 11.95 23.07 -8.24
N ARG A 46 13.16 22.73 -8.70
CA ARG A 46 13.93 23.57 -9.65
C ARG A 46 13.97 22.98 -11.04
N GLU A 47 13.52 21.74 -11.18
CA GLU A 47 13.52 21.01 -12.45
C GLU A 47 12.28 21.37 -13.27
N PRO A 48 12.43 21.63 -14.58
CA PRO A 48 11.29 21.75 -15.48
C PRO A 48 10.42 20.49 -15.44
N ILE A 49 9.11 20.67 -15.49
CA ILE A 49 8.17 19.56 -15.57
C ILE A 49 8.26 18.93 -16.96
N ASP A 50 8.47 17.62 -17.01
CA ASP A 50 8.28 16.86 -18.24
C ASP A 50 6.79 16.77 -18.56
N GLN A 51 6.40 17.29 -19.73
CA GLN A 51 5.03 17.31 -20.23
C GLN A 51 4.86 16.45 -21.49
N THR A 52 5.86 15.63 -21.82
CA THR A 52 5.75 14.70 -22.94
C THR A 52 4.60 13.72 -22.72
N SER A 53 3.94 13.33 -23.81
CA SER A 53 2.87 12.35 -23.74
C SER A 53 3.44 10.97 -23.44
N HIS A 54 2.86 10.29 -22.46
CA HIS A 54 3.12 8.89 -22.18
C HIS A 54 2.26 8.00 -23.07
N GLU A 55 2.88 7.05 -23.78
CA GLU A 55 2.15 5.99 -24.49
C GLU A 55 1.76 4.91 -23.50
N TRP A 56 0.48 4.57 -23.47
CA TRP A 56 -0.03 3.62 -22.50
C TRP A 56 0.38 2.20 -22.89
N ALA A 57 0.90 1.45 -21.94
CA ALA A 57 1.08 0.02 -22.11
C ALA A 57 -0.28 -0.70 -22.00
N ASP A 58 -0.40 -1.86 -22.64
CA ASP A 58 -1.64 -2.66 -22.63
C ASP A 58 -2.13 -2.96 -21.20
N TRP A 59 -1.21 -3.22 -20.28
CA TRP A 59 -1.53 -3.48 -18.88
C TRP A 59 -2.06 -2.25 -18.14
N GLU A 60 -1.64 -1.03 -18.50
CA GLU A 60 -2.15 0.21 -17.89
C GLU A 60 -3.61 0.43 -18.27
N HIS A 61 -3.99 0.11 -19.52
CA HIS A 61 -5.38 0.06 -19.94
C HIS A 61 -6.20 -0.95 -19.14
N LEU A 62 -5.64 -2.14 -18.87
CA LEU A 62 -6.30 -3.18 -18.07
C LEU A 62 -6.52 -2.73 -16.62
N VAL A 63 -5.52 -2.13 -15.98
CA VAL A 63 -5.63 -1.61 -14.60
C VAL A 63 -6.72 -0.53 -14.51
N ASN A 64 -6.75 0.38 -15.48
CA ASN A 64 -7.78 1.42 -15.55
C ASN A 64 -9.19 0.82 -15.78
N ALA A 65 -9.31 -0.17 -16.67
CA ALA A 65 -10.58 -0.87 -16.92
C ALA A 65 -11.07 -1.63 -15.68
N MET A 66 -10.16 -2.32 -14.98
CA MET A 66 -10.43 -3.04 -13.73
C MET A 66 -10.99 -2.08 -12.67
N MET A 67 -10.42 -0.90 -12.51
CA MET A 67 -10.97 0.13 -11.62
C MET A 67 -12.42 0.49 -11.97
N GLY A 68 -12.74 0.64 -13.25
CA GLY A 68 -14.11 0.89 -13.70
C GLY A 68 -15.08 -0.21 -13.32
N VAL A 69 -14.69 -1.48 -13.48
CA VAL A 69 -15.50 -2.65 -13.12
C VAL A 69 -15.69 -2.74 -11.60
N LEU A 70 -14.60 -2.67 -10.83
CA LEU A 70 -14.66 -2.76 -9.36
C LEU A 70 -15.53 -1.66 -8.75
N ARG A 71 -15.44 -0.43 -9.28
CA ARG A 71 -16.30 0.69 -8.85
C ARG A 71 -17.76 0.46 -9.18
N ARG A 72 -18.06 -0.05 -10.39
CA ARG A 72 -19.43 -0.38 -10.82
C ARG A 72 -20.08 -1.39 -9.89
N HIS A 73 -19.31 -2.35 -9.38
CA HIS A 73 -19.78 -3.36 -8.44
C HIS A 73 -19.72 -2.92 -6.96
N GLY A 74 -19.29 -1.69 -6.67
CA GLY A 74 -19.20 -1.18 -5.30
C GLY A 74 -18.10 -1.83 -4.46
N LEU A 75 -17.15 -2.52 -5.10
CA LEU A 75 -16.04 -3.19 -4.42
C LEU A 75 -14.92 -2.23 -4.04
N ILE A 76 -14.82 -1.08 -4.70
CA ILE A 76 -13.84 -0.03 -4.40
C ILE A 76 -14.45 1.36 -4.62
N ASN A 77 -14.04 2.33 -3.80
CA ASN A 77 -14.28 3.75 -4.03
C ASN A 77 -12.96 4.52 -4.19
N VAL A 78 -13.05 5.80 -4.57
CA VAL A 78 -11.87 6.64 -4.84
C VAL A 78 -11.09 6.94 -3.55
N ASP A 79 -11.78 7.14 -2.43
CA ASP A 79 -11.13 7.44 -1.15
C ASP A 79 -10.36 6.24 -0.60
N GLU A 80 -10.87 5.01 -0.81
CA GLU A 80 -10.19 3.76 -0.49
C GLU A 80 -8.94 3.58 -1.34
N LEU A 81 -9.03 3.83 -2.64
CA LEU A 81 -7.88 3.79 -3.54
C LEU A 81 -6.80 4.79 -3.10
N ARG A 82 -7.21 6.02 -2.81
CA ARG A 82 -6.29 7.05 -2.31
C ARG A 82 -5.64 6.62 -1.01
N ARG A 83 -6.42 6.11 -0.05
CA ARG A 83 -5.90 5.59 1.23
C ARG A 83 -4.80 4.56 1.03
N GLY A 84 -4.98 3.61 0.11
CA GLY A 84 -3.96 2.59 -0.17
C GLY A 84 -2.69 3.14 -0.83
N ILE A 85 -2.83 4.12 -1.73
CA ILE A 85 -1.68 4.79 -2.36
C ILE A 85 -0.92 5.68 -1.37
N GLU A 86 -1.64 6.47 -0.56
CA GLU A 86 -1.07 7.39 0.44
C GLU A 86 -0.41 6.65 1.62
N ALA A 87 -0.74 5.36 1.77
CA ALA A 87 -0.18 4.40 2.70
C ALA A 87 1.19 3.84 2.27
N MET A 88 1.60 4.01 1.02
CA MET A 88 2.90 3.50 0.56
C MET A 88 4.07 4.16 1.30
N THR A 89 5.15 3.42 1.51
CA THR A 89 6.38 4.04 2.00
C THR A 89 6.89 5.05 0.97
N PRO A 90 7.65 6.08 1.37
CA PRO A 90 8.20 7.04 0.41
C PRO A 90 9.03 6.38 -0.70
N ALA A 91 9.77 5.32 -0.38
CA ALA A 91 10.57 4.58 -1.34
C ALA A 91 9.70 3.87 -2.39
N GLU A 92 8.66 3.13 -1.97
CA GLU A 92 7.73 2.46 -2.89
C GLU A 92 6.95 3.49 -3.74
N TYR A 93 6.52 4.58 -3.12
CA TYR A 93 5.80 5.63 -3.84
C TYR A 93 6.67 6.27 -4.93
N GLU A 94 7.95 6.53 -4.66
CA GLU A 94 8.85 7.16 -5.64
C GLU A 94 9.30 6.20 -6.74
N SER A 95 9.48 4.91 -6.42
CA SER A 95 9.93 3.92 -7.40
C SER A 95 8.81 3.39 -8.30
N SER A 96 7.56 3.39 -7.84
CA SER A 96 6.42 2.89 -8.62
C SER A 96 5.91 3.91 -9.64
N SER A 97 5.59 3.43 -10.83
CA SER A 97 4.84 4.16 -11.85
C SER A 97 3.41 4.48 -11.39
N TYR A 98 2.73 5.38 -12.10
CA TYR A 98 1.39 5.84 -11.72
C TYR A 98 0.39 4.68 -11.59
N TYR A 99 0.34 3.79 -12.58
CA TYR A 99 -0.59 2.65 -12.60
C TYR A 99 -0.13 1.49 -11.72
N GLU A 100 1.17 1.34 -11.43
CA GLU A 100 1.64 0.38 -10.42
C GLU A 100 1.09 0.71 -9.02
N ARG A 101 1.06 1.99 -8.66
CA ARG A 101 0.48 2.42 -7.37
C ARG A 101 -1.01 2.08 -7.29
N TRP A 102 -1.73 2.22 -8.40
CA TRP A 102 -3.12 1.83 -8.49
C TRP A 102 -3.29 0.32 -8.29
N SER A 103 -2.54 -0.51 -9.02
CA SER A 103 -2.59 -1.96 -8.90
C SER A 103 -2.33 -2.43 -7.47
N ALA A 104 -1.28 -1.93 -6.82
CA ALA A 104 -0.94 -2.29 -5.45
C ALA A 104 -2.04 -1.88 -4.46
N SER A 105 -2.63 -0.70 -4.63
CA SER A 105 -3.76 -0.29 -3.78
C SER A 105 -5.01 -1.12 -4.02
N ILE A 106 -5.30 -1.52 -5.26
CA ILE A 106 -6.44 -2.38 -5.61
C ILE A 106 -6.29 -3.74 -4.95
N GLU A 107 -5.12 -4.37 -5.09
CA GLU A 107 -4.78 -5.64 -4.44
C GLU A 107 -5.04 -5.54 -2.93
N HIS A 108 -4.48 -4.52 -2.28
CA HIS A 108 -4.64 -4.32 -0.85
C HIS A 108 -6.12 -4.22 -0.43
N ILE A 109 -6.94 -3.48 -1.18
CA ILE A 109 -8.37 -3.31 -0.88
C ILE A 109 -9.15 -4.60 -1.09
N LEU A 110 -8.87 -5.36 -2.15
CA LEU A 110 -9.55 -6.63 -2.43
C LEU A 110 -9.22 -7.68 -1.36
N VAL A 111 -7.98 -7.70 -0.88
CA VAL A 111 -7.56 -8.54 0.24
C VAL A 111 -8.17 -8.08 1.56
N GLU A 112 -8.17 -6.77 1.84
CA GLU A 112 -8.79 -6.19 3.04
C GLU A 112 -10.29 -6.54 3.14
N LYS A 113 -10.99 -6.56 1.99
CA LYS A 113 -12.41 -6.90 1.91
C LYS A 113 -12.67 -8.41 1.82
N GLY A 114 -11.64 -9.24 1.72
CA GLY A 114 -11.75 -10.70 1.58
C GLY A 114 -12.36 -11.14 0.24
N VAL A 115 -12.29 -10.30 -0.80
CA VAL A 115 -12.71 -10.66 -2.17
C VAL A 115 -11.68 -11.58 -2.80
N LEU A 116 -10.40 -11.36 -2.48
CA LEU A 116 -9.27 -12.20 -2.87
C LEU A 116 -8.40 -12.46 -1.64
N SER A 117 -7.65 -13.56 -1.66
CA SER A 117 -6.58 -13.84 -0.70
C SER A 117 -5.21 -13.58 -1.32
N THR A 118 -4.21 -13.28 -0.49
CA THR A 118 -2.82 -13.13 -0.94
C THR A 118 -2.28 -14.41 -1.56
N GLU A 119 -2.75 -15.58 -1.10
CA GLU A 119 -2.40 -16.88 -1.64
C GLU A 119 -2.92 -17.07 -3.08
N GLU A 120 -4.18 -16.68 -3.35
CA GLU A 120 -4.77 -16.72 -4.70
C GLU A 120 -4.01 -15.83 -5.67
N ILE A 121 -3.66 -14.60 -5.24
CA ILE A 121 -2.90 -13.66 -6.07
C ILE A 121 -1.51 -14.22 -6.36
N THR A 122 -0.80 -14.70 -5.33
CA THR A 122 0.54 -15.28 -5.49
C THR A 122 0.52 -16.50 -6.42
N ALA A 123 -0.51 -17.35 -6.32
CA ALA A 123 -0.67 -18.50 -7.19
C ALA A 123 -0.89 -18.08 -8.64
N ALA A 124 -1.76 -17.10 -8.89
CA ALA A 124 -2.01 -16.56 -10.22
C ALA A 124 -0.75 -15.90 -10.83
N THR A 125 0.00 -15.12 -10.05
CA THR A 125 1.27 -14.52 -10.51
C THR A 125 2.26 -15.61 -10.93
N ARG A 126 2.41 -16.67 -10.14
CA ARG A 126 3.31 -17.78 -10.47
C ARG A 126 2.90 -18.53 -11.73
N GLU A 127 1.60 -18.68 -11.97
CA GLU A 127 1.07 -19.31 -13.18
C GLU A 127 1.41 -18.47 -14.41
N ILE A 128 1.18 -17.15 -14.34
CA ILE A 128 1.54 -16.21 -15.40
C ILE A 128 3.06 -16.21 -15.62
N ASP A 129 3.86 -16.16 -14.56
CA ASP A 129 5.33 -16.22 -14.65
C ASP A 129 5.81 -17.56 -15.25
N ALA A 130 5.11 -18.67 -15.00
CA ALA A 130 5.48 -19.96 -15.58
C ALA A 130 5.10 -20.09 -17.05
N GLU A 131 4.07 -19.37 -17.50
CA GLU A 131 3.63 -19.36 -18.90
C GLU A 131 4.41 -18.35 -19.75
N TRP A 132 4.77 -17.20 -19.18
CA TRP A 132 5.34 -16.06 -19.92
C TRP A 132 6.74 -15.61 -19.47
N GLY A 133 7.27 -16.16 -18.36
CA GLY A 133 8.60 -15.83 -17.82
C GLY A 133 9.72 -16.71 -18.35
#